data_AF-A0A8C8DHL3-F1
#
_entry.id   AF-A0A8C8DHL3-F1
#
_cell.length_a   1.000
_cell.length_b   1.000
_cell.length_c   1.000
_cell.angle_alpha   90.00
_cell.angle_beta   90.00
_cell.angle_gamma   90.00
#
_symmetry.space_group_name_H-M   'P 1'
#
loop_
_entity.id
_entity.type
_entity.pdbx_description
1 polymer ?
#
loop_
_entity_poly.entity_id
_entity_poly.type
_entity_poly.pdbx_seq_one_letter_code
_entity_poly.pdbx_strand_id
1 'polypeptide(L)'
;MDQDMRSPRFAFKFEETQPSVVDVLNKYVFPLSHNLPLFAFQYKETFPADGWKVYDAAAEYRRQGLPNESWTISRVNSSYELCDTYPSTLVIPTNITEEDLKRVASFRARHRVPVLSWIHPESQATIVRCSQPLVGPSDRRCKEDERLLQVVMDANAQSHKLTIFDARQSSVAISNKAKDGGFESESFYANAELIFLEIPNIHVIRESQRKLKDMLYPTIDEAHWHSAIDQTHWLEYIRLLLAGAAKVAHKVESGKSSVVVHCSDGWDRTAQLTSLSMLMLDGYYRTLTGFQVLVEKEWISFGHKFCARVGHGDKDYADSERSPLFVQFVDCVWQMTRQFPSAFEFNELFLITVLDYLYSCLFGTFLCNSEQERLTKTASLWSYINSQSEDFTNPFYENYQNHVLYPLASSRHLELWTGYHARWNPHMRSQVCQEENRHSTCFKGSLVSLICLSV
;
A
#
# COMPACT_ATOMS: atom_id res chain seq x y z
N MET A 1 -18.08 7.23 9.85
CA MET A 1 -17.11 8.36 9.93
C MET A 1 -16.59 8.53 8.54
N ASP A 2 -16.80 9.71 7.96
CA ASP A 2 -16.39 10.01 6.58
C ASP A 2 -14.89 9.86 6.44
N GLN A 3 -14.49 9.20 5.35
CA GLN A 3 -13.14 8.68 5.14
C GLN A 3 -12.19 9.76 4.59
N ASP A 4 -12.73 10.90 4.15
CA ASP A 4 -12.04 12.01 3.48
C ASP A 4 -11.78 13.24 4.38
N MET A 5 -11.71 13.03 5.70
CA MET A 5 -11.33 14.02 6.71
C MET A 5 -12.35 15.16 6.98
N ARG A 6 -13.62 15.02 6.59
CA ARG A 6 -14.70 15.98 6.95
C ARG A 6 -15.90 15.31 7.63
N SER A 7 -16.89 16.11 8.02
CA SER A 7 -18.21 15.63 8.50
C SER A 7 -19.26 16.68 8.09
N PRO A 8 -19.88 16.58 6.89
CA PRO A 8 -20.86 17.54 6.43
C PRO A 8 -22.17 17.40 7.23
N ARG A 9 -22.83 18.53 7.46
CA ARG A 9 -24.13 18.58 8.15
C ARG A 9 -25.12 19.32 7.26
N PHE A 10 -26.27 18.68 7.03
CA PHE A 10 -27.32 19.23 6.20
C PHE A 10 -28.60 19.40 7.03
N ALA A 11 -29.34 20.48 6.77
CA ALA A 11 -30.65 20.73 7.35
C ALA A 11 -31.71 20.57 6.25
N PHE A 12 -32.71 19.72 6.49
CA PHE A 12 -33.78 19.44 5.53
C PHE A 12 -35.15 19.75 6.17
N LYS A 13 -36.10 20.20 5.35
CA LYS A 13 -37.51 20.27 5.73
C LYS A 13 -38.17 18.92 5.43
N PHE A 14 -38.95 18.42 6.38
CA PHE A 14 -39.67 17.16 6.21
C PHE A 14 -40.91 17.39 5.33
N GLU A 15 -41.03 16.61 4.26
CA GLU A 15 -42.23 16.57 3.39
C GLU A 15 -42.80 15.15 3.43
N GLU A 16 -44.08 14.99 3.81
CA GLU A 16 -44.71 13.67 4.04
C GLU A 16 -44.77 12.76 2.80
N THR A 17 -44.56 13.32 1.60
CA THR A 17 -44.76 12.62 0.31
C THR A 17 -43.47 12.10 -0.33
N GLN A 18 -42.30 12.42 0.22
CA GLN A 18 -41.02 11.95 -0.31
C GLN A 18 -40.34 10.95 0.64
N PRO A 19 -39.64 9.93 0.10
CA PRO A 19 -38.81 9.07 0.94
C PRO A 19 -37.78 9.92 1.69
N SER A 20 -37.53 9.58 2.95
CA SER A 20 -36.53 10.27 3.76
C SER A 20 -35.19 10.26 3.04
N VAL A 21 -34.57 11.44 2.86
CA VAL A 21 -33.22 11.57 2.29
C VAL A 21 -32.23 10.68 3.04
N VAL A 22 -32.42 10.50 4.35
CA VAL A 22 -31.60 9.63 5.19
C VAL A 22 -31.70 8.17 4.75
N ASP A 23 -32.90 7.68 4.43
CA ASP A 23 -33.11 6.28 4.00
C ASP A 23 -32.48 6.03 2.63
N VAL A 24 -32.61 7.01 1.71
CA VAL A 24 -31.98 6.96 0.39
C VAL A 24 -30.45 6.95 0.52
N LEU A 25 -29.89 7.84 1.34
CA LEU A 25 -28.45 7.87 1.61
C LEU A 25 -27.98 6.56 2.24
N ASN A 26 -28.65 6.08 3.28
CA ASN A 26 -28.27 4.83 3.95
C ASN A 26 -28.24 3.64 2.96
N LYS A 27 -29.22 3.57 2.06
CA LYS A 27 -29.31 2.54 1.03
C LYS A 27 -28.16 2.59 0.02
N TYR A 28 -27.83 3.77 -0.51
CA TYR A 28 -26.86 3.90 -1.61
C TYR A 28 -25.42 4.17 -1.18
N VAL A 29 -25.20 4.66 0.05
CA VAL A 29 -23.86 4.77 0.67
C VAL A 29 -23.38 3.39 1.15
N PHE A 30 -24.30 2.53 1.61
CA PHE A 30 -24.00 1.17 2.06
C PHE A 30 -24.68 0.12 1.17
N PRO A 31 -24.37 0.07 -0.14
CA PRO A 31 -25.05 -0.81 -1.09
C PRO A 31 -24.89 -2.29 -0.72
N LEU A 32 -23.72 -2.72 -0.25
CA LEU A 32 -23.51 -4.13 0.10
C LEU A 32 -24.36 -4.56 1.29
N SER A 33 -24.54 -3.68 2.29
CA SER A 33 -25.45 -3.92 3.41
C SER A 33 -26.93 -3.98 3.02
N HIS A 34 -27.27 -3.58 1.78
CA HIS A 34 -28.61 -3.60 1.20
C HIS A 34 -28.74 -4.54 0.00
N ASN A 35 -27.78 -5.45 -0.21
CA ASN A 35 -27.73 -6.37 -1.35
C ASN A 35 -27.77 -5.67 -2.72
N LEU A 36 -27.21 -4.46 -2.79
CA LEU A 36 -27.01 -3.70 -4.02
C LEU A 36 -25.56 -3.82 -4.49
N PRO A 37 -25.31 -3.79 -5.81
CA PRO A 37 -23.95 -3.77 -6.32
C PRO A 37 -23.29 -2.40 -6.09
N LEU A 38 -21.98 -2.40 -5.84
CA LEU A 38 -21.16 -1.18 -5.84
C LEU A 38 -21.26 -0.45 -7.18
N PHE A 39 -21.09 0.88 -7.15
CA PHE A 39 -21.26 1.72 -8.34
C PHE A 39 -20.32 1.35 -9.49
N ALA A 40 -19.12 0.86 -9.22
CA ALA A 40 -18.16 0.37 -10.22
C ALA A 40 -18.74 -0.66 -11.19
N PHE A 41 -19.70 -1.50 -10.77
CA PHE A 41 -20.35 -2.49 -11.63
C PHE A 41 -21.49 -1.91 -12.48
N GLN A 42 -21.93 -0.69 -12.16
CA GLN A 42 -22.98 0.04 -12.88
C GLN A 42 -22.39 1.13 -13.78
N TYR A 43 -21.15 1.54 -13.52
CA TYR A 43 -20.44 2.56 -14.27
C TYR A 43 -20.06 2.05 -15.67
N LYS A 44 -20.42 2.83 -16.71
CA LYS A 44 -20.34 2.43 -18.13
C LYS A 44 -19.50 3.39 -18.99
N GLU A 45 -18.81 4.34 -18.37
CA GLU A 45 -17.94 5.23 -19.12
C GLU A 45 -16.78 4.45 -19.74
N THR A 46 -16.37 4.87 -20.94
CA THR A 46 -15.33 4.22 -21.72
C THR A 46 -14.16 5.17 -21.90
N PHE A 47 -12.95 4.63 -21.82
CA PHE A 47 -11.72 5.38 -21.92
C PHE A 47 -10.88 4.88 -23.10
N PRO A 48 -10.12 5.76 -23.77
CA PRO A 48 -9.17 5.34 -24.81
C PRO A 48 -8.12 4.33 -24.32
N ALA A 49 -7.67 4.46 -23.07
CA ALA A 49 -6.70 3.56 -22.46
C ALA A 49 -7.39 2.40 -21.71
N ASP A 50 -6.84 1.19 -21.84
CA ASP A 50 -7.24 0.01 -21.06
C ASP A 50 -6.30 -0.15 -19.85
N GLY A 51 -6.70 0.43 -18.73
CA GLY A 51 -5.93 0.44 -17.48
C GLY A 51 -5.77 -0.93 -16.84
N TRP A 52 -6.56 -1.93 -17.23
CA TRP A 52 -6.36 -3.31 -16.78
C TRP A 52 -5.10 -3.96 -17.36
N LYS A 53 -4.56 -3.39 -18.45
CA LYS A 53 -3.33 -3.86 -19.09
C LYS A 53 -2.07 -3.14 -18.62
N VAL A 54 -2.19 -2.22 -17.65
CA VAL A 54 -1.02 -1.49 -17.14
C VAL A 54 0.01 -2.42 -16.49
N TYR A 55 -0.45 -3.52 -15.90
CA TYR A 55 0.40 -4.49 -15.21
C TYR A 55 0.29 -5.87 -15.85
N ASP A 56 1.44 -6.38 -16.28
CA ASP A 56 1.66 -7.78 -16.64
C ASP A 56 2.81 -8.29 -15.76
N ALA A 57 2.51 -9.26 -14.89
CA ALA A 57 3.46 -9.80 -13.93
C ALA A 57 4.73 -10.36 -14.62
N ALA A 58 4.56 -11.09 -15.72
CA ALA A 58 5.70 -11.66 -16.45
C ALA A 58 6.51 -10.57 -17.17
N ALA A 59 5.87 -9.51 -17.67
CA ALA A 59 6.56 -8.37 -18.26
C ALA A 59 7.36 -7.59 -17.21
N GLU A 60 6.80 -7.38 -16.02
CA GLU A 60 7.47 -6.69 -14.92
C GLU A 60 8.68 -7.48 -14.41
N TYR A 61 8.55 -8.80 -14.23
CA TYR A 61 9.71 -9.63 -13.86
C TYR A 61 10.78 -9.66 -14.96
N ARG A 62 10.39 -9.69 -16.25
CA ARG A 62 11.34 -9.55 -17.37
C ARG A 62 12.07 -8.21 -17.37
N ARG A 63 11.40 -7.11 -17.04
CA ARG A 63 12.03 -5.78 -16.88
C ARG A 63 13.14 -5.82 -15.83
N GLN A 64 12.95 -6.60 -14.77
CA GLN A 64 13.95 -6.79 -13.72
C GLN A 64 15.05 -7.82 -14.07
N GLY A 65 15.06 -8.37 -15.29
CA GLY A 65 16.06 -9.35 -15.73
C GLY A 65 15.78 -10.79 -15.32
N LEU A 66 14.50 -11.14 -15.08
CA LEU A 66 14.08 -12.47 -14.64
C LEU A 66 13.29 -13.22 -15.74
N PRO A 67 13.34 -14.57 -15.78
CA PRO A 67 14.14 -15.44 -14.93
C PRO A 67 15.64 -15.35 -15.24
N ASN A 68 16.47 -15.78 -14.29
CA ASN A 68 17.92 -15.91 -14.44
C ASN A 68 18.40 -17.24 -13.84
N GLU A 69 19.71 -17.41 -13.64
CA GLU A 69 20.27 -18.66 -13.09
C GLU A 69 19.77 -18.96 -11.66
N SER A 70 19.60 -17.92 -10.84
CA SER A 70 19.24 -18.04 -9.43
C SER A 70 17.73 -17.99 -9.15
N TRP A 71 16.95 -17.38 -10.04
CA TRP A 71 15.53 -17.09 -9.84
C TRP A 71 14.68 -17.48 -11.05
N THR A 72 13.54 -18.14 -10.79
CA THR A 72 12.60 -18.58 -11.83
C THR A 72 11.21 -17.98 -11.64
N ILE A 73 10.53 -17.70 -12.76
CA ILE A 73 9.12 -17.31 -12.77
C ILE A 73 8.28 -18.59 -12.72
N SER A 74 7.67 -18.84 -11.57
CA SER A 74 6.89 -20.04 -11.28
C SER A 74 5.38 -19.81 -11.43
N ARG A 75 4.70 -20.85 -11.92
CA ARG A 75 3.24 -20.95 -12.00
C ARG A 75 2.65 -21.84 -10.90
N VAL A 76 3.43 -22.16 -9.87
CA VAL A 76 3.00 -23.02 -8.74
C VAL A 76 1.71 -22.53 -8.06
N ASN A 77 1.40 -21.23 -8.15
CA ASN A 77 0.19 -20.64 -7.58
C ASN A 77 -0.86 -20.25 -8.63
N SER A 78 -0.81 -20.78 -9.86
CA SER A 78 -1.74 -20.34 -10.93
C SER A 78 -3.21 -20.63 -10.64
N SER A 79 -3.51 -21.64 -9.81
CA SER A 79 -4.86 -21.95 -9.31
C SER A 79 -5.14 -21.35 -7.93
N TYR A 80 -4.20 -20.59 -7.36
CA TYR A 80 -4.25 -20.00 -6.02
C TYR A 80 -4.30 -21.04 -4.87
N GLU A 81 -3.98 -22.31 -5.14
CA GLU A 81 -3.99 -23.38 -4.14
C GLU A 81 -2.83 -23.33 -3.15
N LEU A 82 -1.66 -22.81 -3.57
CA LEU A 82 -0.53 -22.64 -2.67
C LEU A 82 -0.80 -21.50 -1.68
N CYS A 83 -1.33 -20.38 -2.17
CA CYS A 83 -1.73 -19.23 -1.37
C CYS A 83 -2.79 -18.38 -2.11
N ASP A 84 -4.00 -18.36 -1.56
CA ASP A 84 -5.18 -17.68 -2.08
C ASP A 84 -5.10 -16.13 -2.07
N THR A 85 -4.18 -15.59 -1.29
CA THR A 85 -3.95 -14.15 -1.15
C THR A 85 -2.68 -13.67 -1.86
N TYR A 86 -1.98 -14.55 -2.58
CA TYR A 86 -0.84 -14.22 -3.43
C TYR A 86 -1.23 -14.16 -4.91
N PRO A 87 -0.40 -13.54 -5.76
CA PRO A 87 -0.64 -13.55 -7.20
C PRO A 87 -0.46 -14.96 -7.77
N SER A 88 -1.06 -15.18 -8.93
CA SER A 88 -0.97 -16.42 -9.70
C SER A 88 0.45 -16.72 -10.20
N THR A 89 1.25 -15.69 -10.42
CA THR A 89 2.64 -15.76 -10.87
C THR A 89 3.57 -15.35 -9.73
N LEU A 90 4.49 -16.24 -9.34
CA LEU A 90 5.44 -16.00 -8.25
C LEU A 90 6.87 -16.16 -8.77
N VAL A 91 7.80 -15.38 -8.24
CA VAL A 91 9.23 -15.61 -8.46
C VAL A 91 9.86 -16.22 -7.23
N ILE A 92 10.48 -17.37 -7.44
CA ILE A 92 11.10 -18.23 -6.42
C ILE A 92 12.53 -18.58 -6.82
N PRO A 93 13.40 -18.99 -5.88
CA PRO A 93 14.73 -19.47 -6.24
C PRO A 93 14.66 -20.77 -7.06
N THR A 94 15.55 -20.92 -8.04
CA THR A 94 15.53 -22.06 -9.00
C THR A 94 15.71 -23.42 -8.32
N ASN A 95 16.39 -23.49 -7.17
CA ASN A 95 16.75 -24.73 -6.47
C ASN A 95 15.76 -25.13 -5.34
N ILE A 96 14.48 -24.79 -5.52
CA ILE A 96 13.40 -25.09 -4.56
C ILE A 96 12.30 -25.85 -5.28
N THR A 97 11.91 -27.02 -4.76
CA THR A 97 10.86 -27.85 -5.38
C THR A 97 9.48 -27.38 -4.93
N GLU A 98 8.44 -27.75 -5.68
CA GLU A 98 7.05 -27.47 -5.27
C GLU A 98 6.68 -28.13 -3.94
N GLU A 99 7.22 -29.31 -3.64
CA GLU A 99 6.98 -30.00 -2.36
C GLU A 99 7.63 -29.26 -1.19
N ASP A 100 8.82 -28.69 -1.39
CA ASP A 100 9.42 -27.80 -0.39
C ASP A 100 8.52 -26.58 -0.15
N LEU A 101 8.03 -25.95 -1.22
CA LEU A 101 7.13 -24.80 -1.11
C LEU A 101 5.84 -25.12 -0.34
N LYS A 102 5.24 -26.30 -0.54
CA LYS A 102 4.05 -26.72 0.24
C LYS A 102 4.35 -26.85 1.74
N ARG A 103 5.54 -27.33 2.10
CA ARG A 103 6.00 -27.40 3.51
C ARG A 103 6.26 -26.03 4.08
N VAL A 104 6.92 -25.15 3.32
CA VAL A 104 7.12 -23.74 3.70
C VAL A 104 5.79 -23.01 3.86
N ALA A 105 4.85 -23.21 2.94
CA ALA A 105 3.51 -22.66 3.00
C ALA A 105 2.79 -23.08 4.28
N SER A 106 2.91 -24.34 4.69
CA SER A 106 2.34 -24.81 5.96
C SER A 106 3.00 -24.17 7.20
N PHE A 107 4.22 -23.64 7.07
CA PHE A 107 4.96 -22.98 8.15
C PHE A 107 4.85 -21.45 8.15
N ARG A 108 4.40 -20.83 7.05
CA ARG A 108 4.22 -19.38 6.93
C ARG A 108 2.74 -19.02 7.12
N ALA A 109 2.45 -18.04 7.96
CA ALA A 109 1.07 -17.62 8.22
C ALA A 109 0.30 -17.31 6.92
N ARG A 110 -0.92 -17.83 6.78
CA ARG A 110 -1.74 -17.68 5.56
C ARG A 110 -1.07 -18.24 4.29
N HIS A 111 -0.09 -19.12 4.45
CA HIS A 111 0.65 -19.74 3.34
C HIS A 111 1.48 -18.77 2.50
N ARG A 112 1.76 -17.58 3.02
CA ARG A 112 2.46 -16.51 2.30
C ARG A 112 3.97 -16.69 2.39
N VAL A 113 4.47 -17.60 1.56
CA VAL A 113 5.88 -18.00 1.47
C VAL A 113 6.79 -16.84 1.02
N PRO A 114 8.10 -16.88 1.36
CA PRO A 114 9.09 -15.95 0.82
C PRO A 114 9.13 -15.97 -0.72
N VAL A 115 8.80 -14.84 -1.33
CA VAL A 115 8.84 -14.64 -2.80
C VAL A 115 9.45 -13.29 -3.18
N LEU A 116 10.06 -13.22 -4.35
CA LEU A 116 10.76 -12.03 -4.82
C LEU A 116 9.80 -10.87 -5.14
N SER A 117 10.12 -9.70 -4.59
CA SER A 117 9.46 -8.42 -4.90
C SER A 117 10.28 -7.61 -5.90
N TRP A 118 11.60 -7.52 -5.68
CA TRP A 118 12.53 -6.76 -6.49
C TRP A 118 13.94 -7.35 -6.46
N ILE A 119 14.71 -7.17 -7.54
CA ILE A 119 16.13 -7.55 -7.63
C ILE A 119 16.97 -6.39 -8.16
N HIS A 120 18.13 -6.18 -7.54
CA HIS A 120 19.07 -5.15 -7.95
C HIS A 120 19.74 -5.52 -9.28
N PRO A 121 19.74 -4.63 -10.29
CA PRO A 121 20.21 -4.94 -11.64
C PRO A 121 21.69 -5.37 -11.68
N GLU A 122 22.54 -4.75 -10.87
CA GLU A 122 23.98 -5.09 -10.83
C GLU A 122 24.34 -6.13 -9.76
N SER A 123 24.03 -5.86 -8.48
CA SER A 123 24.50 -6.70 -7.37
C SER A 123 23.75 -8.01 -7.18
N GLN A 124 22.59 -8.17 -7.83
CA GLN A 124 21.67 -9.30 -7.63
C GLN A 124 21.11 -9.41 -6.19
N ALA A 125 21.30 -8.37 -5.35
CA ALA A 125 20.65 -8.30 -4.04
C ALA A 125 19.13 -8.16 -4.22
N THR A 126 18.36 -8.96 -3.46
CA THR A 126 16.90 -9.04 -3.62
C THR A 126 16.14 -8.51 -2.43
N ILE A 127 14.96 -7.92 -2.69
CA ILE A 127 13.89 -7.74 -1.70
C ILE A 127 12.91 -8.91 -1.84
N VAL A 128 12.82 -9.72 -0.80
CA VAL A 128 11.89 -10.85 -0.69
C VAL A 128 10.81 -10.51 0.34
N ARG A 129 9.57 -10.94 0.11
CA ARG A 129 8.45 -10.69 1.03
C ARG A 129 7.74 -11.96 1.46
N CYS A 130 7.22 -11.97 2.68
CA CYS A 130 6.41 -13.06 3.24
C CYS A 130 5.55 -12.63 4.43
N SER A 131 4.83 -13.57 5.02
CA SER A 131 4.28 -13.48 6.37
C SER A 131 5.26 -13.97 7.44
N GLN A 132 4.89 -13.82 8.71
CA GLN A 132 5.62 -14.41 9.83
C GLN A 132 5.73 -15.95 9.72
N PRO A 133 6.79 -16.56 10.28
CA PRO A 133 6.86 -18.00 10.50
C PRO A 133 5.97 -18.44 11.68
N LEU A 134 5.48 -19.68 11.64
CA LEU A 134 4.60 -20.29 12.65
C LEU A 134 5.40 -21.07 13.71
N VAL A 135 6.42 -20.42 14.28
CA VAL A 135 7.32 -21.01 15.28
C VAL A 135 6.58 -21.39 16.56
N GLY A 136 5.64 -20.55 17.00
CA GLY A 136 4.86 -20.75 18.22
C GLY A 136 5.67 -20.76 19.51
N PRO A 137 5.03 -21.08 20.65
CA PRO A 137 5.67 -21.08 21.96
C PRO A 137 6.70 -22.21 22.13
N SER A 138 6.64 -23.24 21.29
CA SER A 138 7.54 -24.41 21.33
C SER A 138 8.74 -24.31 20.37
N ASP A 139 8.97 -23.14 19.76
CA ASP A 139 10.08 -22.93 18.83
C ASP A 139 10.13 -23.98 17.70
N ARG A 140 8.96 -24.25 17.09
CA ARG A 140 8.84 -25.14 15.94
C ARG A 140 9.72 -24.63 14.80
N ARG A 141 10.33 -25.58 14.10
CA ARG A 141 11.24 -25.33 12.99
C ARG A 141 10.72 -25.97 11.72
N CYS A 142 11.11 -25.39 10.59
CA CYS A 142 10.84 -25.91 9.25
C CYS A 142 12.14 -25.93 8.47
N LYS A 143 12.67 -27.12 8.20
CA LYS A 143 13.95 -27.29 7.50
C LYS A 143 13.89 -26.71 6.09
N GLU A 144 12.72 -26.80 5.46
CA GLU A 144 12.47 -26.28 4.12
C GLU A 144 12.41 -24.76 4.10
N ASP A 145 11.90 -24.11 5.15
CA ASP A 145 11.91 -22.64 5.28
C ASP A 145 13.32 -22.12 5.55
N GLU A 146 14.05 -22.76 6.47
CA GLU A 146 15.47 -22.49 6.73
C GLU A 146 16.30 -22.63 5.44
N ARG A 147 16.09 -23.72 4.68
CA ARG A 147 16.75 -23.95 3.39
C ARG A 147 16.35 -22.91 2.34
N LEU A 148 15.07 -22.54 2.27
CA LEU A 148 14.60 -21.52 1.33
C LEU A 148 15.31 -20.19 1.57
N LEU A 149 15.38 -19.73 2.81
CA LEU A 149 16.07 -18.48 3.14
C LEU A 149 17.59 -18.57 2.91
N GLN A 150 18.20 -19.73 3.16
CA GLN A 150 19.60 -19.98 2.81
C GLN A 150 19.82 -19.86 1.29
N VAL A 151 18.95 -20.44 0.47
CA VAL A 151 19.05 -20.33 -1.00
C VAL A 151 18.83 -18.90 -1.49
N VAL A 152 17.95 -18.12 -0.84
CA VAL A 152 17.80 -16.68 -1.13
C VAL A 152 19.09 -15.91 -0.86
N MET A 153 19.82 -16.26 0.21
CA MET A 153 21.12 -15.67 0.51
C MET A 153 22.17 -16.10 -0.53
N ASP A 154 22.25 -17.40 -0.83
CA ASP A 154 23.23 -17.97 -1.77
C ASP A 154 23.02 -17.49 -3.22
N ALA A 155 21.80 -17.06 -3.57
CA ALA A 155 21.49 -16.44 -4.85
C ALA A 155 22.20 -15.10 -5.08
N ASN A 156 22.72 -14.47 -4.02
CA ASN A 156 23.50 -13.24 -4.06
C ASN A 156 24.97 -13.51 -3.71
N ALA A 157 25.84 -13.52 -4.73
CA ALA A 157 27.27 -13.79 -4.56
C ALA A 157 28.04 -12.70 -3.77
N GLN A 158 27.43 -11.53 -3.53
CA GLN A 158 28.10 -10.37 -2.91
C GLN A 158 27.99 -10.33 -1.39
N SER A 159 27.10 -11.13 -0.78
CA SER A 159 26.88 -11.11 0.67
C SER A 159 26.72 -12.52 1.24
N HIS A 160 27.34 -12.76 2.39
CA HIS A 160 27.19 -13.99 3.17
C HIS A 160 26.24 -13.81 4.37
N LYS A 161 25.41 -12.77 4.34
CA LYS A 161 24.44 -12.49 5.41
C LYS A 161 23.08 -12.13 4.78
N LEU A 162 22.00 -12.62 5.38
CA LEU A 162 20.63 -12.27 5.03
C LEU A 162 20.06 -11.36 6.13
N THR A 163 19.54 -10.18 5.79
CA THR A 163 18.86 -9.35 6.78
C THR A 163 17.35 -9.55 6.68
N ILE A 164 16.72 -9.95 7.79
CA ILE A 164 15.28 -10.09 7.91
C ILE A 164 14.76 -8.84 8.63
N PHE A 165 13.91 -8.08 7.95
CA PHE A 165 13.21 -6.94 8.51
C PHE A 165 11.79 -7.34 8.90
N ASP A 166 11.56 -7.46 10.20
CA ASP A 166 10.22 -7.60 10.75
C ASP A 166 9.65 -6.22 11.02
N ALA A 167 8.57 -5.88 10.31
CA ALA A 167 7.95 -4.57 10.44
C ALA A 167 7.43 -4.29 11.85
N ARG A 168 7.16 -5.32 12.65
CA ARG A 168 6.44 -5.19 13.92
C ARG A 168 7.32 -4.55 15.00
N GLN A 169 6.62 -4.10 16.04
CA GLN A 169 7.22 -3.92 17.35
C GLN A 169 7.63 -5.27 17.92
N SER A 170 8.83 -5.35 18.48
CA SER A 170 9.39 -6.56 19.10
C SER A 170 8.42 -7.20 20.11
N SER A 171 7.75 -6.38 20.94
CA SER A 171 6.72 -6.83 21.90
C SER A 171 5.52 -7.54 21.22
N VAL A 172 5.08 -7.03 20.07
CA VAL A 172 3.99 -7.63 19.28
C VAL A 172 4.46 -8.93 18.62
N ALA A 173 5.70 -9.00 18.14
CA ALA A 173 6.26 -10.23 17.59
C ALA A 173 6.37 -11.35 18.65
N ILE A 174 6.75 -11.00 19.88
CA ILE A 174 6.76 -11.92 21.03
C ILE A 174 5.33 -12.37 21.38
N SER A 175 4.35 -11.46 21.40
CA SER A 175 2.94 -11.82 21.63
C SER A 175 2.42 -12.77 20.56
N ASN A 176 2.78 -12.57 19.29
CA ASN A 176 2.44 -13.48 18.21
C ASN A 176 3.13 -14.84 18.36
N LYS A 177 4.38 -14.88 18.84
CA LYS A 177 5.08 -16.14 19.16
C LYS A 177 4.28 -16.96 20.18
N ALA A 178 3.71 -16.31 21.20
CA ALA A 178 2.84 -16.98 22.16
C ALA A 178 1.51 -17.50 21.55
N LYS A 179 1.12 -17.01 20.37
CA LYS A 179 -0.11 -17.37 19.63
C LYS A 179 0.22 -18.08 18.31
N ASP A 180 1.13 -19.04 18.35
CA ASP A 180 1.54 -19.88 17.22
C ASP A 180 2.27 -19.20 16.04
N GLY A 181 2.35 -17.87 15.99
CA GLY A 181 3.20 -17.12 15.05
C GLY A 181 4.64 -16.99 15.54
N GLY A 182 5.28 -15.85 15.29
CA GLY A 182 6.60 -15.51 15.85
C GLY A 182 7.55 -14.97 14.81
N PHE A 183 8.85 -15.25 14.95
CA PHE A 183 9.92 -14.68 14.13
C PHE A 183 11.12 -15.64 14.06
N GLU A 184 11.99 -15.41 13.08
CA GLU A 184 13.18 -16.20 12.79
C GLU A 184 14.24 -16.01 13.88
N SER A 185 14.61 -17.10 14.56
CA SER A 185 15.68 -17.08 15.56
C SER A 185 17.06 -17.19 14.90
N GLU A 186 17.99 -16.30 15.24
CA GLU A 186 19.37 -16.32 14.74
C GLU A 186 20.11 -17.63 15.06
N SER A 187 19.65 -18.40 16.05
CA SER A 187 20.19 -19.72 16.38
C SER A 187 19.83 -20.80 15.35
N PHE A 188 18.75 -20.63 14.59
CA PHE A 188 18.26 -21.62 13.63
C PHE A 188 18.43 -21.15 12.18
N TYR A 189 18.29 -19.85 11.94
CA TYR A 189 18.54 -19.23 10.65
C TYR A 189 19.99 -18.73 10.62
N ALA A 190 20.92 -19.64 10.37
CA ALA A 190 22.33 -19.32 10.29
C ALA A 190 22.57 -18.20 9.26
N ASN A 191 23.44 -17.25 9.59
CA ASN A 191 23.76 -16.09 8.77
C ASN A 191 22.58 -15.13 8.50
N ALA A 192 21.45 -15.30 9.17
CA ALA A 192 20.37 -14.32 9.18
C ALA A 192 20.53 -13.34 10.35
N GLU A 193 20.22 -12.07 10.13
CA GLU A 193 20.09 -11.03 11.18
C GLU A 193 18.67 -10.50 11.16
N LEU A 194 18.01 -10.52 12.32
CA LEU A 194 16.63 -10.05 12.46
C LEU A 194 16.60 -8.63 13.03
N ILE A 195 15.90 -7.73 12.35
CA ILE A 195 15.73 -6.34 12.76
C ILE A 195 14.24 -6.02 12.87
N PHE A 196 13.80 -5.61 14.06
CA PHE A 196 12.46 -5.06 14.27
C PHE A 196 12.42 -3.58 13.87
N LEU A 197 11.44 -3.20 13.04
CA LEU A 197 11.25 -1.82 12.57
C LEU A 197 10.30 -1.00 13.45
N GLU A 198 9.66 -1.64 14.43
CA GLU A 198 8.82 -0.98 15.44
C GLU A 198 7.59 -0.25 14.87
N ILE A 199 7.05 -0.72 13.74
CA ILE A 199 5.87 -0.11 13.10
C ILE A 199 4.58 -0.65 13.74
N PRO A 200 3.69 0.24 14.23
CA PRO A 200 2.45 -0.16 14.91
C PRO A 200 1.47 -0.97 14.05
N ASN A 201 0.50 -1.61 14.69
CA ASN A 201 -0.55 -2.37 14.01
C ASN A 201 -1.70 -1.48 13.49
N ILE A 202 -2.64 -2.10 12.77
CA ILE A 202 -3.77 -1.41 12.11
C ILE A 202 -4.64 -0.58 13.06
N HIS A 203 -4.79 -1.00 14.32
CA HIS A 203 -5.64 -0.32 15.30
C HIS A 203 -5.02 0.99 15.77
N VAL A 204 -3.69 0.99 15.99
CA VAL A 204 -2.94 2.19 16.37
C VAL A 204 -2.99 3.22 15.24
N ILE A 205 -2.84 2.77 13.98
CA ILE A 205 -2.90 3.66 12.82
C ILE A 205 -4.31 4.25 12.64
N ARG A 206 -5.37 3.45 12.82
CA ARG A 206 -6.75 3.95 12.79
C ARG A 206 -6.97 5.05 13.84
N GLU A 207 -6.52 4.81 15.06
CA GLU A 207 -6.66 5.79 16.15
C GLU A 207 -5.86 7.08 15.88
N SER A 208 -4.68 6.96 15.29
CA SER A 208 -3.87 8.10 14.85
C SER A 208 -4.60 8.98 13.85
N GLN A 209 -5.19 8.39 12.80
CA GLN A 209 -5.97 9.13 11.81
C GLN A 209 -7.24 9.74 12.41
N ARG A 210 -7.91 9.04 13.34
CA ARG A 210 -9.08 9.56 14.04
C ARG A 210 -8.74 10.85 14.79
N LYS A 211 -7.64 10.85 15.55
CA LYS A 211 -7.14 12.05 16.25
C LYS A 211 -6.77 13.16 15.28
N LEU A 212 -6.14 12.82 14.15
CA LEU A 212 -5.78 13.79 13.10
C LEU A 212 -7.01 14.45 12.48
N LYS A 213 -8.09 13.70 12.26
CA LYS A 213 -9.36 14.25 11.78
C LYS A 213 -9.98 15.21 12.80
N ASP A 214 -10.05 14.79 14.06
CA ASP A 214 -10.68 15.58 15.13
C ASP A 214 -10.00 16.95 15.34
N MET A 215 -8.68 17.01 15.15
CA MET A 215 -7.94 18.27 15.31
C MET A 215 -8.00 19.19 14.08
N LEU A 216 -8.26 18.64 12.88
CA LEU A 216 -8.30 19.42 11.63
C LEU A 216 -9.70 19.93 11.28
N TYR A 217 -10.74 19.27 11.76
CA TYR A 217 -12.13 19.54 11.39
C TYR A 217 -13.06 19.54 12.62
N PRO A 218 -13.96 20.54 12.77
CA PRO A 218 -14.27 21.61 11.81
C PRO A 218 -13.40 22.87 11.96
N THR A 219 -12.75 23.05 13.11
CA THR A 219 -11.96 24.24 13.46
C THR A 219 -10.65 23.81 14.07
N ILE A 220 -9.57 24.50 13.68
CA ILE A 220 -8.22 24.25 14.17
C ILE A 220 -7.97 25.14 15.39
N ASP A 221 -7.38 24.56 16.43
CA ASP A 221 -6.84 25.30 17.57
C ASP A 221 -5.41 25.75 17.26
N GLU A 222 -5.26 26.98 16.78
CA GLU A 222 -3.98 27.59 16.43
C GLU A 222 -3.01 27.66 17.62
N ALA A 223 -3.52 27.86 18.85
CA ALA A 223 -2.67 28.03 20.04
C ALA A 223 -1.94 26.73 20.42
N HIS A 224 -2.53 25.59 20.07
CA HIS A 224 -2.01 24.26 20.40
C HIS A 224 -1.70 23.41 19.15
N TRP A 225 -1.56 24.02 17.97
CA TRP A 225 -1.35 23.32 16.70
C TRP A 225 -0.26 22.25 16.77
N HIS A 226 0.94 22.62 17.20
CA HIS A 226 2.08 21.71 17.22
C HIS A 226 1.90 20.56 18.24
N SER A 227 1.37 20.84 19.42
CA SER A 227 1.13 19.80 20.43
C SER A 227 -0.03 18.89 20.04
N ALA A 228 -1.06 19.43 19.39
CA ALA A 228 -2.16 18.63 18.84
C ALA A 228 -1.67 17.67 17.75
N ILE A 229 -0.82 18.14 16.82
CA ILE A 229 -0.25 17.26 15.77
C ILE A 229 0.54 16.13 16.43
N ASP A 230 1.43 16.49 17.36
CA ASP A 230 2.30 15.53 18.04
C ASP A 230 1.49 14.42 18.76
N GLN A 231 0.39 14.78 19.41
CA GLN A 231 -0.52 13.83 20.09
C GLN A 231 -1.26 12.87 19.17
N THR A 232 -1.35 13.15 17.86
CA THR A 232 -1.86 12.18 16.87
C THR A 232 -0.87 11.06 16.59
N HIS A 233 0.42 11.32 16.77
CA HIS A 233 1.54 10.50 16.31
C HIS A 233 1.54 10.17 14.81
N TRP A 234 0.75 10.86 13.98
CA TRP A 234 0.66 10.56 12.55
C TRP A 234 2.02 10.70 11.86
N LEU A 235 2.68 11.85 12.04
CA LEU A 235 4.01 12.11 11.47
C LEU A 235 5.08 11.19 12.05
N GLU A 236 4.94 10.75 13.29
CA GLU A 236 5.84 9.75 13.89
C GLU A 236 5.71 8.39 13.19
N TYR A 237 4.50 7.98 12.82
CA TYR A 237 4.28 6.73 12.11
C TYR A 237 4.70 6.81 10.63
N ILE A 238 4.51 7.96 9.97
CA ILE A 238 5.10 8.24 8.65
C ILE A 238 6.64 8.17 8.72
N ARG A 239 7.24 8.74 9.77
CA ARG A 239 8.69 8.69 10.01
C ARG A 239 9.18 7.25 10.16
N LEU A 240 8.52 6.42 10.96
CA LEU A 240 8.91 5.02 11.16
C LEU A 240 8.84 4.22 9.85
N LEU A 241 7.81 4.44 9.03
CA LEU A 241 7.68 3.79 7.73
C LEU A 241 8.79 4.20 6.76
N LEU A 242 9.04 5.50 6.60
CA LEU A 242 10.11 6.00 5.73
C LEU A 242 11.49 5.55 6.22
N ALA A 243 11.75 5.59 7.53
CA ALA A 243 12.99 5.12 8.11
C ALA A 243 13.19 3.60 7.91
N GLY A 244 12.11 2.81 8.06
CA GLY A 244 12.12 1.38 7.80
C GLY A 244 12.45 1.06 6.34
N ALA A 245 11.75 1.71 5.40
CA ALA A 245 12.00 1.55 3.97
C ALA A 245 13.42 2.00 3.56
N ALA A 246 13.90 3.12 4.12
CA ALA A 246 15.27 3.58 3.88
C ALA A 246 16.32 2.58 4.40
N LYS A 247 16.08 1.90 5.53
CA LYS A 247 16.96 0.83 6.02
C LYS A 247 16.98 -0.37 5.07
N VAL A 248 15.82 -0.78 4.57
CA VAL A 248 15.70 -1.86 3.57
C VAL A 248 16.47 -1.48 2.30
N ALA A 249 16.19 -0.30 1.73
CA ALA A 249 16.86 0.21 0.54
C ALA A 249 18.39 0.32 0.75
N HIS A 250 18.84 0.84 1.89
CA HIS A 250 20.26 0.97 2.20
C HIS A 250 20.97 -0.39 2.30
N LYS A 251 20.33 -1.41 2.89
CA LYS A 251 20.91 -2.76 2.99
C LYS A 251 21.08 -3.41 1.62
N VAL A 252 20.14 -3.17 0.70
CA VAL A 252 20.18 -3.68 -0.67
C VAL A 252 21.18 -2.90 -1.53
N GLU A 253 21.13 -1.57 -1.51
CA GLU A 253 21.97 -0.70 -2.34
C GLU A 253 23.40 -0.62 -1.81
N SER A 254 23.61 -0.18 -0.57
CA SER A 254 24.96 0.03 -0.03
C SER A 254 25.54 -1.24 0.56
N GLY A 255 24.70 -2.03 1.23
CA GLY A 255 25.12 -3.32 1.81
C GLY A 255 25.26 -4.44 0.79
N LYS A 256 24.76 -4.24 -0.45
CA LYS A 256 24.73 -5.25 -1.52
C LYS A 256 24.18 -6.60 -1.03
N SER A 257 23.27 -6.56 -0.07
CA SER A 257 22.79 -7.72 0.68
C SER A 257 21.32 -7.94 0.42
N SER A 258 20.93 -9.19 0.21
CA SER A 258 19.52 -9.56 0.09
C SER A 258 18.80 -9.39 1.43
N VAL A 259 17.50 -9.10 1.34
CA VAL A 259 16.65 -8.81 2.50
C VAL A 259 15.32 -9.55 2.41
N VAL A 260 14.80 -9.98 3.55
CA VAL A 260 13.44 -10.53 3.69
C VAL A 260 12.61 -9.55 4.50
N VAL A 261 11.46 -9.13 3.98
CA VAL A 261 10.56 -8.19 4.65
C VAL A 261 9.26 -8.91 5.00
N HIS A 262 8.91 -8.93 6.27
CA HIS A 262 7.63 -9.49 6.71
C HIS A 262 7.03 -8.69 7.88
N CYS A 263 5.80 -9.05 8.23
CA CYS A 263 5.14 -8.58 9.44
C CYS A 263 4.35 -9.77 10.02
N SER A 264 3.12 -9.57 10.50
CA SER A 264 2.23 -10.68 10.89
C SER A 264 1.75 -11.47 9.66
N ASP A 265 0.81 -10.92 8.89
CA ASP A 265 0.21 -11.59 7.73
C ASP A 265 0.92 -11.26 6.40
N GLY A 266 1.78 -10.24 6.35
CA GLY A 266 2.57 -9.95 5.13
C GLY A 266 1.83 -9.20 4.01
N TRP A 267 0.66 -8.60 4.28
CA TRP A 267 -0.12 -7.83 3.29
C TRP A 267 -0.34 -6.33 3.65
N ASP A 268 0.06 -5.91 4.85
CA ASP A 268 -0.11 -4.53 5.34
C ASP A 268 1.22 -3.78 5.33
N ARG A 269 1.92 -3.76 6.47
CA ARG A 269 3.23 -3.11 6.65
C ARG A 269 4.29 -3.64 5.68
N THR A 270 4.22 -4.92 5.33
CA THR A 270 5.10 -5.49 4.30
C THR A 270 4.91 -4.80 2.96
N ALA A 271 3.67 -4.57 2.52
CA ALA A 271 3.39 -3.86 1.26
C ALA A 271 3.89 -2.41 1.33
N GLN A 272 3.69 -1.72 2.47
CA GLN A 272 4.24 -0.38 2.70
C GLN A 272 5.77 -0.35 2.55
N LEU A 273 6.47 -1.27 3.21
CA LEU A 273 7.93 -1.31 3.21
C LEU A 273 8.51 -1.69 1.86
N THR A 274 8.00 -2.75 1.21
CA THR A 274 8.54 -3.19 -0.08
C THR A 274 8.31 -2.13 -1.14
N SER A 275 7.10 -1.56 -1.23
CA SER A 275 6.80 -0.54 -2.24
C SER A 275 7.57 0.76 -2.04
N LEU A 276 7.72 1.25 -0.79
CA LEU A 276 8.53 2.44 -0.51
C LEU A 276 10.01 2.20 -0.80
N SER A 277 10.55 1.03 -0.45
CA SER A 277 11.95 0.68 -0.75
C SER A 277 12.18 0.59 -2.26
N MET A 278 11.23 0.02 -3.00
CA MET A 278 11.28 -0.06 -4.45
C MET A 278 11.22 1.33 -5.12
N LEU A 279 10.44 2.27 -4.58
CA LEU A 279 10.45 3.66 -5.06
C LEU A 279 11.77 4.38 -4.81
N MET A 280 12.44 4.06 -3.71
CA MET A 280 13.78 4.58 -3.41
C MET A 280 14.83 4.03 -4.37
N LEU A 281 14.74 2.73 -4.70
CA LEU A 281 15.78 2.01 -5.46
C LEU A 281 15.62 2.11 -6.98
N ASP A 282 14.39 2.07 -7.51
CA ASP A 282 14.14 1.89 -8.94
C ASP A 282 13.41 3.10 -9.54
N GLY A 283 14.09 3.77 -10.49
CA GLY A 283 13.56 4.91 -11.23
C GLY A 283 12.27 4.62 -11.99
N TYR A 284 12.06 3.37 -12.41
CA TYR A 284 10.86 2.97 -13.11
C TYR A 284 9.59 3.24 -12.30
N TYR A 285 9.56 2.87 -11.02
CA TYR A 285 8.36 3.03 -10.18
C TYR A 285 8.04 4.50 -9.86
N ARG A 286 8.94 5.43 -10.18
CA ARG A 286 8.73 6.88 -10.04
C ARG A 286 8.11 7.52 -11.29
N THR A 287 7.98 6.77 -12.38
CA THR A 287 7.18 7.16 -13.54
C THR A 287 5.68 7.02 -13.24
N LEU A 288 4.83 7.73 -13.97
CA LEU A 288 3.37 7.68 -13.83
C LEU A 288 2.87 6.25 -14.04
N THR A 289 3.31 5.58 -15.11
CA THR A 289 2.96 4.17 -15.38
C THR A 289 3.62 3.22 -14.38
N GLY A 290 4.89 3.43 -14.04
CA GLY A 290 5.58 2.54 -13.11
C GLY A 290 4.99 2.58 -11.71
N PHE A 291 4.49 3.72 -11.24
CA PHE A 291 3.77 3.79 -9.96
C PHE A 291 2.46 3.00 -9.99
N GLN A 292 1.72 3.05 -11.11
CA GLN A 292 0.52 2.24 -11.29
C GLN A 292 0.85 0.75 -11.25
N VAL A 293 1.93 0.34 -11.92
CA VAL A 293 2.48 -1.03 -11.84
C VAL A 293 2.88 -1.40 -10.42
N LEU A 294 3.51 -0.50 -9.67
CA LEU A 294 3.89 -0.74 -8.28
C LEU A 294 2.66 -1.02 -7.40
N VAL A 295 1.58 -0.25 -7.58
CA VAL A 295 0.31 -0.45 -6.85
C VAL A 295 -0.37 -1.76 -7.26
N GLU A 296 -0.51 -2.02 -8.55
CA GLU A 296 -1.08 -3.29 -9.05
C GLU A 296 -0.27 -4.51 -8.59
N LYS A 297 1.06 -4.40 -8.55
CA LYS A 297 1.96 -5.45 -8.07
C LYS A 297 1.92 -5.57 -6.55
N GLU A 298 2.53 -4.65 -5.82
CA GLU A 298 2.88 -4.82 -4.40
C GLU A 298 1.69 -4.71 -3.45
N TRP A 299 0.61 -4.07 -3.88
CA TRP A 299 -0.58 -3.87 -3.08
C TRP A 299 -1.70 -4.79 -3.52
N ILE A 300 -2.11 -4.72 -4.79
CA ILE A 300 -3.31 -5.41 -5.24
C ILE A 300 -3.05 -6.90 -5.47
N SER A 301 -2.08 -7.26 -6.33
CA SER A 301 -1.79 -8.66 -6.66
C SER A 301 -1.29 -9.45 -5.44
N PHE A 302 -0.54 -8.78 -4.56
CA PHE A 302 -0.07 -9.34 -3.29
C PHE A 302 -1.11 -9.31 -2.16
N GLY A 303 -2.36 -8.94 -2.43
CA GLY A 303 -3.48 -9.19 -1.52
C GLY A 303 -3.55 -8.27 -0.31
N HIS A 304 -3.19 -6.99 -0.46
CA HIS A 304 -3.63 -5.98 0.49
C HIS A 304 -5.17 -5.97 0.51
N LYS A 305 -5.75 -6.09 1.70
CA LYS A 305 -7.19 -6.27 1.88
C LYS A 305 -7.95 -4.96 1.74
N PHE A 306 -7.92 -4.33 0.57
CA PHE A 306 -8.53 -3.01 0.35
C PHE A 306 -9.99 -2.96 0.81
N CYS A 307 -10.81 -3.95 0.42
CA CYS A 307 -12.21 -4.00 0.82
C CYS A 307 -12.40 -4.06 2.34
N ALA A 308 -11.61 -4.85 3.07
CA ALA A 308 -11.69 -4.91 4.54
C ALA A 308 -11.11 -3.66 5.22
N ARG A 309 -10.01 -3.10 4.69
CA ARG A 309 -9.32 -1.94 5.26
C ARG A 309 -10.11 -0.64 5.09
N VAL A 310 -10.87 -0.54 4.01
CA VAL A 310 -11.74 0.61 3.72
C VAL A 310 -13.18 0.35 4.22
N GLY A 311 -13.71 -0.85 4.03
CA GLY A 311 -15.10 -1.21 4.28
C GLY A 311 -16.05 -0.64 3.22
N HIS A 312 -15.77 -0.93 1.95
CA HIS A 312 -16.54 -0.45 0.80
C HIS A 312 -18.01 -0.87 0.91
N GLY A 313 -18.90 0.11 0.93
CA GLY A 313 -20.34 -0.11 0.91
C GLY A 313 -20.90 -0.90 2.10
N ASP A 314 -20.14 -1.03 3.18
CA ASP A 314 -20.56 -1.67 4.43
C ASP A 314 -20.88 -0.60 5.50
N LYS A 315 -22.06 -0.74 6.12
CA LYS A 315 -22.54 0.11 7.20
C LYS A 315 -21.79 -0.06 8.52
N ASP A 316 -21.06 -1.16 8.72
CA ASP A 316 -20.31 -1.41 9.96
C ASP A 316 -19.06 -0.52 10.05
N TYR A 317 -19.26 0.74 10.44
CA TYR A 317 -18.19 1.70 10.64
C TYR A 317 -17.31 1.40 11.87
N ALA A 318 -17.72 0.46 12.73
CA ALA A 318 -16.99 0.08 13.94
C ALA A 318 -16.06 -1.12 13.71
N ASP A 319 -16.06 -1.69 12.49
CA ASP A 319 -15.21 -2.81 12.12
C ASP A 319 -13.73 -2.53 12.45
N SER A 320 -13.18 -3.41 13.29
CA SER A 320 -11.82 -3.34 13.78
C SER A 320 -10.76 -3.61 12.70
N GLU A 321 -11.13 -4.13 11.53
CA GLU A 321 -10.25 -4.35 10.39
C GLU A 321 -10.00 -3.09 9.54
N ARG A 322 -10.82 -2.04 9.70
CA ARG A 322 -10.63 -0.78 8.96
C ARG A 322 -9.40 -0.03 9.44
N SER A 323 -8.54 0.41 8.50
CA SER A 323 -7.31 1.14 8.81
C SER A 323 -6.71 1.82 7.56
N PRO A 324 -6.18 3.05 7.68
CA PRO A 324 -5.73 3.87 6.53
C PRO A 324 -4.30 3.55 6.09
N LEU A 325 -3.96 2.27 5.91
CA LEU A 325 -2.59 1.86 5.60
C LEU A 325 -2.13 2.27 4.20
N PHE A 326 -3.01 2.20 3.21
CA PHE A 326 -2.71 2.70 1.86
C PHE A 326 -2.60 4.23 1.85
N VAL A 327 -3.39 4.94 2.67
CA VAL A 327 -3.26 6.40 2.86
C VAL A 327 -1.89 6.74 3.44
N GLN A 328 -1.43 6.02 4.47
CA GLN A 328 -0.08 6.21 5.01
C GLN A 328 1.01 5.99 3.96
N PHE A 329 0.85 4.98 3.09
CA PHE A 329 1.79 4.76 1.99
C PHE A 329 1.82 5.95 1.04
N VAL A 330 0.67 6.42 0.58
CA VAL A 330 0.59 7.56 -0.35
C VAL A 330 1.10 8.84 0.32
N ASP A 331 0.87 9.04 1.62
CA ASP A 331 1.46 10.14 2.40
C ASP A 331 3.00 10.03 2.39
N CYS A 332 3.58 8.87 2.68
CA CYS A 332 5.03 8.65 2.55
C CYS A 332 5.56 8.94 1.13
N VAL A 333 4.81 8.60 0.07
CA VAL A 333 5.16 8.95 -1.30
C VAL A 333 5.16 10.46 -1.48
N TRP A 334 4.11 11.14 -1.01
CA TRP A 334 4.03 12.61 -1.01
C TRP A 334 5.23 13.24 -0.30
N GLN A 335 5.62 12.76 0.89
CA GLN A 335 6.83 13.24 1.59
C GLN A 335 8.09 13.13 0.70
N MET A 336 8.25 12.04 -0.05
CA MET A 336 9.37 11.89 -0.98
C MET A 336 9.26 12.88 -2.16
N THR A 337 8.07 13.13 -2.70
CA THR A 337 7.89 14.15 -3.76
C THR A 337 8.23 15.56 -3.27
N ARG A 338 7.99 15.87 -2.00
CA ARG A 338 8.37 17.15 -1.37
C ARG A 338 9.88 17.31 -1.26
N GLN A 339 10.59 16.24 -0.87
CA GLN A 339 12.04 16.26 -0.70
C GLN A 339 12.80 16.13 -2.03
N PHE A 340 12.20 15.52 -3.05
CA PHE A 340 12.79 15.27 -4.36
C PHE A 340 11.85 15.74 -5.50
N PRO A 341 11.70 17.06 -5.69
CA PRO A 341 10.66 17.64 -6.55
C PRO A 341 10.77 17.29 -8.04
N SER A 342 11.93 16.87 -8.52
CA SER A 342 12.14 16.43 -9.92
C SER A 342 12.20 14.91 -10.09
N ALA A 343 12.12 14.12 -9.01
CA ALA A 343 12.39 12.68 -9.10
C ALA A 343 11.18 11.81 -9.47
N PHE A 344 9.97 12.37 -9.44
CA PHE A 344 8.71 11.67 -9.71
C PHE A 344 7.99 12.31 -10.90
N GLU A 345 7.53 11.49 -11.84
CA GLU A 345 6.82 11.95 -13.05
C GLU A 345 5.39 12.40 -12.72
N PHE A 346 4.81 11.88 -11.65
CA PHE A 346 3.47 12.26 -11.22
C PHE A 346 3.49 13.40 -10.20
N ASN A 347 2.43 14.21 -10.21
CA ASN A 347 2.26 15.36 -9.30
C ASN A 347 1.38 15.02 -8.08
N GLU A 348 1.14 16.02 -7.22
CA GLU A 348 0.29 15.85 -6.04
C GLU A 348 -1.18 15.54 -6.39
N LEU A 349 -1.70 16.11 -7.49
CA LEU A 349 -3.07 15.85 -7.95
C LEU A 349 -3.28 14.37 -8.26
N PHE A 350 -2.29 13.71 -8.84
CA PHE A 350 -2.32 12.26 -9.06
C PHE A 350 -2.49 11.49 -7.75
N LEU A 351 -1.68 11.79 -6.72
CA LEU A 351 -1.74 11.11 -5.43
C LEU A 351 -3.09 11.32 -4.72
N ILE A 352 -3.61 12.56 -4.73
CA ILE A 352 -4.93 12.88 -4.19
C ILE A 352 -6.02 12.12 -4.96
N THR A 353 -5.93 12.09 -6.29
CA THR A 353 -6.89 11.38 -7.15
C THR A 353 -6.93 9.89 -6.85
N VAL A 354 -5.76 9.27 -6.63
CA VAL A 354 -5.67 7.86 -6.20
C VAL A 354 -6.40 7.63 -4.87
N LEU A 355 -6.26 8.53 -3.89
CA LEU A 355 -6.93 8.44 -2.60
C LEU A 355 -8.43 8.76 -2.65
N ASP A 356 -8.87 9.66 -3.52
CA ASP A 356 -10.30 9.91 -3.74
C ASP A 356 -10.99 8.68 -4.34
N TYR A 357 -10.35 8.06 -5.33
CA TYR A 357 -10.88 6.87 -5.97
C TYR A 357 -10.68 5.58 -5.17
N LEU A 358 -9.83 5.59 -4.13
CA LEU A 358 -9.80 4.56 -3.09
C LEU A 358 -11.18 4.42 -2.45
N TYR A 359 -11.84 5.51 -2.08
CA TYR A 359 -13.10 5.46 -1.34
C TYR A 359 -14.35 5.41 -2.24
N SER A 360 -14.30 6.10 -3.37
CA SER A 360 -15.48 6.35 -4.23
C SER A 360 -16.24 5.10 -4.72
N CYS A 361 -15.55 3.95 -4.84
CA CYS A 361 -16.03 2.77 -5.55
C CYS A 361 -16.53 3.05 -6.98
N LEU A 362 -15.98 4.07 -7.66
CA LEU A 362 -16.28 4.36 -9.07
C LEU A 362 -15.58 3.36 -10.00
N PHE A 363 -14.35 2.99 -9.66
CA PHE A 363 -13.52 2.04 -10.41
C PHE A 363 -13.37 0.74 -9.63
N GLY A 364 -13.06 -0.35 -10.34
CA GLY A 364 -12.77 -1.64 -9.71
C GLY A 364 -11.36 -1.76 -9.14
N THR A 365 -10.52 -0.73 -9.29
CA THR A 365 -9.09 -0.81 -8.99
C THR A 365 -8.81 -1.21 -7.54
N PHE A 366 -9.54 -0.64 -6.57
CA PHE A 366 -9.32 -0.92 -5.15
C PHE A 366 -10.41 -1.81 -4.52
N LEU A 367 -11.17 -2.54 -5.34
CA LEU A 367 -12.17 -3.49 -4.83
C LEU A 367 -11.54 -4.85 -4.49
N CYS A 368 -12.28 -5.65 -3.73
CA CYS A 368 -11.90 -6.99 -3.25
C CYS A 368 -10.67 -7.00 -2.30
N ASN A 369 -10.19 -8.18 -1.91
CA ASN A 369 -9.07 -8.36 -0.98
C ASN A 369 -7.88 -9.15 -1.55
N SER A 370 -8.02 -9.76 -2.72
CA SER A 370 -6.94 -10.50 -3.39
C SER A 370 -7.09 -10.51 -4.91
N GLU A 371 -6.03 -10.92 -5.62
CA GLU A 371 -6.08 -11.14 -7.07
C GLU A 371 -7.15 -12.17 -7.44
N GLN A 372 -7.28 -13.26 -6.67
CA GLN A 372 -8.26 -14.33 -6.90
C GLN A 372 -9.71 -13.83 -6.82
N GLU A 373 -10.01 -12.95 -5.87
CA GLU A 373 -11.37 -12.40 -5.68
C GLU A 373 -11.78 -11.40 -6.77
N ARG A 374 -10.83 -10.91 -7.57
CA ARG A 374 -11.05 -9.75 -8.43
C ARG A 374 -11.85 -10.09 -9.67
N LEU A 375 -12.81 -9.23 -10.01
CA LEU A 375 -13.63 -9.36 -11.22
C LEU A 375 -13.29 -8.24 -12.20
N THR A 376 -12.91 -8.58 -13.43
CA THR A 376 -12.51 -7.62 -14.49
C THR A 376 -13.69 -6.91 -15.18
N LYS A 377 -14.89 -6.95 -14.59
CA LYS A 377 -16.14 -6.40 -15.19
C LYS A 377 -16.37 -4.92 -14.88
N THR A 378 -15.34 -4.17 -14.52
CA THR A 378 -15.43 -2.77 -14.07
C THR A 378 -14.41 -1.93 -14.82
N ALA A 379 -14.55 -0.60 -14.82
CA ALA A 379 -13.50 0.28 -15.33
C ALA A 379 -12.31 0.33 -14.34
N SER A 380 -11.09 0.48 -14.88
CA SER A 380 -9.88 0.72 -14.10
C SER A 380 -9.69 2.21 -13.85
N LEU A 381 -9.23 2.60 -12.67
CA LEU A 381 -8.78 3.96 -12.37
C LEU A 381 -7.68 4.41 -13.35
N TRP A 382 -6.80 3.48 -13.73
CA TRP A 382 -5.69 3.76 -14.64
C TRP A 382 -6.19 4.08 -16.06
N SER A 383 -7.36 3.57 -16.46
CA SER A 383 -8.00 3.97 -17.72
C SER A 383 -8.33 5.46 -17.72
N TYR A 384 -8.91 5.97 -16.63
CA TYR A 384 -9.21 7.39 -16.47
C TYR A 384 -7.93 8.23 -16.44
N ILE A 385 -7.00 7.88 -15.56
CA ILE A 385 -5.75 8.64 -15.37
C ILE A 385 -4.94 8.72 -16.66
N ASN A 386 -4.72 7.59 -17.34
CA ASN A 386 -3.88 7.54 -18.54
C ASN A 386 -4.56 8.17 -19.77
N SER A 387 -5.87 8.38 -19.73
CA SER A 387 -6.58 9.11 -20.80
C SER A 387 -6.40 10.62 -20.72
N GLN A 388 -5.89 11.13 -19.60
CA GLN A 388 -5.62 12.56 -19.37
C GLN A 388 -4.31 12.75 -18.57
N SER A 389 -3.27 12.02 -18.96
CA SER A 389 -1.98 11.98 -18.23
C SER A 389 -1.33 13.35 -18.02
N GLU A 390 -1.61 14.33 -18.88
CA GLU A 390 -1.09 15.71 -18.78
C GLU A 390 -1.44 16.38 -17.44
N ASP A 391 -2.66 16.19 -16.93
CA ASP A 391 -3.11 16.76 -15.64
C ASP A 391 -2.33 16.20 -14.44
N PHE A 392 -1.80 14.99 -14.60
CA PHE A 392 -1.14 14.21 -13.56
C PHE A 392 0.38 14.28 -13.63
N THR A 393 0.93 14.93 -14.68
CA THR A 393 2.37 14.99 -14.92
C THR A 393 3.01 16.14 -14.16
N ASN A 394 4.15 15.88 -13.55
CA ASN A 394 5.02 16.85 -12.91
C ASN A 394 5.90 17.52 -13.98
N PRO A 395 5.76 18.84 -14.22
CA PRO A 395 6.54 19.53 -15.24
C PRO A 395 8.04 19.62 -14.92
N PHE A 396 8.43 19.37 -13.67
CA PHE A 396 9.83 19.38 -13.23
C PHE A 396 10.47 17.98 -13.24
N TYR A 397 9.77 16.96 -13.73
CA TYR A 397 10.29 15.60 -13.74
C TYR A 397 11.55 15.47 -14.59
N GLU A 398 12.59 14.88 -14.00
CA GLU A 398 13.82 14.50 -14.66
C GLU A 398 14.04 13.00 -14.51
N ASN A 399 14.27 12.33 -15.64
CA ASN A 399 14.45 10.87 -15.65
C ASN A 399 15.87 10.48 -15.19
N TYR A 400 16.03 10.32 -13.89
CA TYR A 400 17.25 9.78 -13.28
C TYR A 400 17.18 8.25 -13.19
N GLN A 401 17.53 7.55 -14.27
CA GLN A 401 17.39 6.10 -14.35
C GLN A 401 18.11 5.31 -13.23
N ASN A 402 19.21 5.84 -12.67
CA ASN A 402 20.08 5.12 -11.73
C ASN A 402 20.31 5.82 -10.39
N HIS A 403 19.47 6.79 -10.00
CA HIS A 403 19.67 7.50 -8.73
C HIS A 403 18.77 6.95 -7.62
N VAL A 404 19.38 6.42 -6.56
CA VAL A 404 18.67 5.95 -5.36
C VAL A 404 18.29 7.13 -4.48
N LEU A 405 17.03 7.20 -4.06
CA LEU A 405 16.53 8.25 -3.17
C LEU A 405 16.62 7.82 -1.71
N TYR A 406 17.21 8.67 -0.86
CA TYR A 406 17.22 8.50 0.59
C TYR A 406 16.51 9.65 1.28
N PRO A 407 15.19 9.54 1.57
CA PRO A 407 14.48 10.61 2.24
C PRO A 407 14.96 10.78 3.68
N LEU A 408 14.94 12.03 4.15
CA LEU A 408 15.22 12.40 5.53
C LEU A 408 14.02 12.06 6.41
N ALA A 409 14.02 10.85 6.98
CA ALA A 409 13.01 10.39 7.93
C ALA A 409 13.19 11.00 9.33
N SER A 410 12.98 12.31 9.44
CA SER A 410 13.05 13.08 10.69
C SER A 410 11.82 13.98 10.82
N SER A 411 11.27 14.11 12.03
CA SER A 411 10.13 15.00 12.31
C SER A 411 10.35 16.46 11.91
N ARG A 412 11.60 16.89 11.72
CA ARG A 412 11.96 18.24 11.22
C ARG A 412 11.81 18.42 9.70
N HIS A 413 11.72 17.32 8.96
CA HIS A 413 11.69 17.31 7.48
C HIS A 413 10.39 16.70 6.94
N LEU A 414 9.53 16.18 7.83
CA LEU A 414 8.23 15.66 7.46
C LEU A 414 7.20 16.75 7.71
N GLU A 415 6.32 16.93 6.74
CA GLU A 415 5.28 17.94 6.77
C GLU A 415 3.92 17.25 6.95
N LEU A 416 2.96 17.90 7.62
CA LEU A 416 1.58 17.45 7.52
C LEU A 416 1.10 17.70 6.08
N TRP A 417 0.58 16.67 5.41
CA TRP A 417 0.02 16.81 4.07
C TRP A 417 -1.31 17.58 4.08
N THR A 418 -1.22 18.91 4.19
CA THR A 418 -2.38 19.81 4.27
C THR A 418 -3.25 19.76 3.01
N GLY A 419 -2.63 19.58 1.84
CA GLY A 419 -3.29 19.40 0.54
C GLY A 419 -4.27 18.22 0.48
N TYR A 420 -4.09 17.21 1.36
CA TYR A 420 -5.03 16.10 1.51
C TYR A 420 -5.82 16.19 2.82
N HIS A 421 -5.13 16.19 3.97
CA HIS A 421 -5.78 16.05 5.28
C HIS A 421 -6.59 17.29 5.70
N ALA A 422 -6.23 18.48 5.21
CA ALA A 422 -6.86 19.76 5.58
C ALA A 422 -7.57 20.45 4.40
N ARG A 423 -7.74 19.76 3.26
CA ARG A 423 -8.23 20.35 2.00
C ARG A 423 -9.63 20.92 2.05
N TRP A 424 -10.43 20.59 3.06
CA TRP A 424 -11.78 21.12 3.27
C TRP A 424 -11.83 22.32 4.19
N ASN A 425 -10.75 22.62 4.93
CA ASN A 425 -10.70 23.76 5.83
C ASN A 425 -10.35 25.03 5.04
N PRO A 426 -11.26 26.03 4.96
CA PRO A 426 -11.02 27.25 4.18
C PRO A 426 -9.81 28.05 4.65
N HIS A 427 -9.41 27.94 5.93
CA HIS A 427 -8.28 28.66 6.50
C HIS A 427 -6.92 28.02 6.18
N MET A 428 -6.90 26.75 5.77
CA MET A 428 -5.68 26.00 5.45
C MET A 428 -5.43 25.88 3.94
N ARG A 429 -6.36 26.37 3.11
CA ARG A 429 -6.19 26.39 1.66
C ARG A 429 -5.22 27.48 1.26
N SER A 430 -4.17 27.10 0.52
CA SER A 430 -3.36 28.07 -0.22
C SER A 430 -4.27 28.91 -1.13
N GLN A 431 -4.15 30.23 -1.09
CA GLN A 431 -4.89 31.13 -1.98
C GLN A 431 -4.25 31.08 -3.38
N VAL A 432 -4.51 30.01 -4.12
CA VAL A 432 -4.08 29.91 -5.52
C VAL A 432 -5.07 30.65 -6.42
N CYS A 433 -4.57 31.33 -7.45
CA CYS A 433 -5.37 32.16 -8.35
C CYS A 433 -6.51 31.35 -8.99
N GLN A 434 -7.72 31.93 -9.10
CA GLN A 434 -8.95 31.24 -9.50
C GLN A 434 -8.92 30.60 -10.91
N GLU A 435 -7.90 30.86 -11.73
CA GLU A 435 -7.76 30.32 -13.08
C GLU A 435 -7.33 28.85 -13.10
N GLU A 436 -6.46 28.40 -12.19
CA GLU A 436 -6.06 26.98 -12.08
C GLU A 436 -7.20 26.10 -11.53
N ASN A 437 -8.09 26.70 -10.74
CA ASN A 437 -9.26 26.00 -10.21
C ASN A 437 -10.30 25.63 -11.29
N ARG A 438 -10.26 26.22 -12.50
CA ARG A 438 -11.22 25.85 -13.55
C ARG A 438 -10.99 24.45 -14.10
N HIS A 439 -9.84 23.82 -13.87
CA HIS A 439 -9.61 22.41 -14.21
C HIS A 439 -9.89 21.48 -13.01
N SER A 440 -9.57 21.92 -11.78
CA SER A 440 -9.89 21.21 -10.54
C SER A 440 -11.39 21.18 -10.21
N THR A 441 -12.16 22.18 -10.66
CA THR A 441 -13.62 22.27 -10.47
C THR A 441 -14.42 21.88 -11.72
N CYS A 442 -13.77 21.52 -12.83
CA CYS A 442 -14.42 20.88 -13.96
C CYS A 442 -14.62 19.38 -13.72
N PHE A 443 -15.22 19.03 -12.58
CA PHE A 443 -16.07 17.85 -12.53
C PHE A 443 -17.27 18.15 -13.45
N LYS A 444 -17.11 17.92 -14.75
CA LYS A 444 -18.22 17.93 -15.70
C LYS A 444 -19.20 16.84 -15.27
N GLY A 445 -20.20 17.26 -14.52
CA GLY A 445 -21.56 16.75 -14.59
C GLY A 445 -21.72 15.23 -14.58
N SER A 446 -21.52 14.61 -13.43
CA SER A 446 -22.54 13.65 -12.99
C SER A 446 -22.84 13.91 -11.52
N LEU A 447 -24.12 13.91 -11.16
CA LEU A 447 -24.62 14.01 -9.80
C LEU A 447 -24.02 12.92 -8.87
N VAL A 448 -23.31 11.95 -9.43
CA VAL A 448 -22.72 10.79 -8.75
C VAL A 448 -21.41 11.14 -8.03
N SER A 449 -20.57 12.04 -8.55
CA SER A 449 -19.33 12.43 -7.86
C SER A 449 -19.59 13.20 -6.57
N LEU A 450 -20.69 13.96 -6.49
CA LEU A 450 -21.11 14.59 -5.24
C LEU A 450 -21.66 13.58 -4.23
N ILE A 451 -22.13 12.40 -4.63
CA ILE A 451 -22.66 11.39 -3.69
C ILE A 451 -21.57 10.40 -3.29
N CYS A 452 -20.64 10.06 -4.20
CA CYS A 452 -19.51 9.16 -3.92
C CYS A 452 -18.34 9.82 -3.17
N LEU A 453 -18.24 11.16 -3.17
CA LEU A 453 -17.20 11.89 -2.44
C LEU A 453 -17.73 12.75 -1.29
N SER A 454 -19.04 12.97 -1.14
CA SER A 454 -19.58 13.88 -0.10
C SER A 454 -20.18 13.23 1.14
N VAL A 455 -19.85 11.95 1.40
CA VAL A 455 -20.02 11.32 2.73
C VAL A 455 -18.92 10.29 2.93
#